data_AF-A0A7W8LLK5-F1
#
_entry.id   AF-A0A7W8LLK5-F1
#
_cell.length_a   1.000
_cell.length_b   1.000
_cell.length_c   1.000
_cell.angle_alpha   90.00
_cell.angle_beta   90.00
_cell.angle_gamma   90.00
#
_symmetry.space_group_name_H-M   'P 1'
#
loop_
_entity.id
_entity.type
_entity.pdbx_description
1 polymer ?
#
loop_
_entity_poly.entity_id
_entity_poly.type
_entity_poly.pdbx_seq_one_letter_code
_entity_poly.pdbx_strand_id
1 'polypeptide(L)'
;MKIKHDTKLRFVAYAAVVLIPLLLALDAFQAHRYAKLKRDIARLEAKQVEIVEQNRKLISDISLLSSSDRIEKIAEEELGMHKAKSEDIVRVEIK
;
A
#
# COMPACT_ATOMS: atom_id res chain seq x y z
N MET A 1 70.01 -8.14 0.30
CA MET A 1 68.63 -7.89 -0.20
C MET A 1 67.52 -8.19 0.83
N LYS A 2 67.77 -8.18 2.16
CA LYS A 2 66.75 -8.48 3.19
C LYS A 2 65.98 -7.23 3.70
N ILE A 3 66.59 -6.05 3.67
CA ILE A 3 66.04 -4.81 4.24
C ILE A 3 64.77 -4.31 3.50
N LYS A 4 64.69 -4.56 2.19
CA LYS A 4 63.55 -4.15 1.34
C LYS A 4 62.29 -5.00 1.56
N HIS A 5 62.44 -6.21 2.10
CA HIS A 5 61.32 -7.12 2.34
C HIS A 5 60.58 -6.77 3.63
N ASP A 6 61.33 -6.38 4.66
CA ASP A 6 60.81 -5.96 5.96
C ASP A 6 60.01 -4.64 5.88
N THR A 7 60.47 -3.71 5.03
CA THR A 7 59.75 -2.44 4.77
C THR A 7 58.45 -2.66 4.01
N LYS A 8 58.42 -3.58 3.02
CA LYS A 8 57.18 -3.96 2.33
C LYS A 8 56.19 -4.64 3.27
N LEU A 9 56.68 -5.51 4.15
CA LEU A 9 55.85 -6.23 5.11
C LEU A 9 55.19 -5.26 6.12
N ARG A 10 55.95 -4.28 6.62
CA ARG A 10 55.42 -3.21 7.48
C ARG A 10 54.37 -2.36 6.77
N PHE A 11 54.57 -2.05 5.49
CA PHE A 11 53.60 -1.28 4.70
C PHE A 11 52.27 -2.03 4.52
N VAL A 12 52.34 -3.33 4.26
CA VAL A 12 51.16 -4.20 4.19
C VAL A 12 50.45 -4.27 5.54
N ALA A 13 51.19 -4.36 6.64
CA ALA A 13 50.60 -4.36 7.98
C ALA A 13 49.85 -3.05 8.30
N TYR A 14 50.43 -1.89 7.99
CA TYR A 14 49.74 -0.61 8.18
C TYR A 14 48.52 -0.47 7.26
N ALA A 15 48.62 -0.93 6.01
CA ALA A 15 47.47 -0.94 5.11
C ALA A 15 46.34 -1.83 5.67
N ALA A 16 46.65 -3.02 6.17
CA ALA A 16 45.67 -3.93 6.77
C ALA A 16 44.98 -3.33 8.00
N VAL A 17 45.72 -2.64 8.87
CA VAL A 17 45.17 -1.97 10.07
C VAL A 17 44.12 -0.91 9.70
N VAL A 18 44.26 -0.25 8.54
CA VAL A 18 43.26 0.73 8.06
C VAL A 18 42.16 0.05 7.26
N LEU A 19 42.50 -0.96 6.44
CA LEU A 19 41.55 -1.62 5.54
C LEU A 19 40.49 -2.41 6.31
N ILE A 20 40.87 -3.10 7.38
CA ILE A 20 39.96 -3.93 8.19
C ILE A 20 38.83 -3.08 8.81
N PRO A 21 39.09 -2.00 9.57
CA PRO A 21 38.03 -1.17 10.12
C PRO A 21 37.23 -0.44 9.03
N LEU A 22 37.85 -0.09 7.90
CA LEU A 22 37.15 0.51 6.77
C LEU A 22 36.11 -0.46 6.17
N LEU A 23 36.48 -1.72 5.97
CA LEU A 23 35.58 -2.76 5.48
C LEU A 23 34.43 -3.03 6.46
N LEU A 24 34.74 -3.11 7.77
CA LEU A 24 33.70 -3.27 8.79
C LEU A 24 32.73 -2.08 8.84
N ALA A 25 33.23 -0.85 8.67
CA ALA A 25 32.39 0.34 8.61
C ALA A 25 31.49 0.33 7.36
N LEU A 26 32.02 -0.10 6.20
CA LEU A 26 31.26 -0.28 4.97
C LEU A 26 30.17 -1.35 5.12
N ASP A 27 30.49 -2.49 5.72
CA ASP A 27 29.53 -3.56 5.96
C ASP A 27 28.43 -3.12 6.92
N ALA A 28 28.78 -2.45 8.02
CA ALA A 28 27.81 -1.90 8.95
C ALA A 28 26.88 -0.87 8.28
N PHE A 29 27.44 0.00 7.44
CA PHE A 29 26.66 0.98 6.68
C PHE A 29 25.72 0.30 5.67
N GLN A 30 26.23 -0.71 4.95
CA GLN A 30 25.45 -1.47 3.99
C GLN A 30 24.31 -2.24 4.68
N ALA A 31 24.59 -2.91 5.80
CA ALA A 31 23.62 -3.61 6.61
C ALA A 31 22.52 -2.67 7.12
N HIS A 32 22.89 -1.47 7.60
CA HIS A 32 21.92 -0.47 8.05
C HIS A 32 21.02 0.01 6.91
N ARG A 33 21.60 0.31 5.73
CA ARG A 33 20.82 0.71 4.56
C ARG A 33 19.89 -0.39 4.08
N TYR A 34 20.37 -1.63 4.04
CA TYR A 34 19.57 -2.78 3.64
C TYR A 34 18.42 -3.05 4.62
N ALA A 35 18.69 -2.99 5.93
CA ALA A 35 17.68 -3.14 6.96
C ALA A 35 16.60 -2.04 6.86
N LYS A 36 17.00 -0.80 6.59
CA LYS A 36 16.05 0.31 6.37
C LYS A 36 15.18 0.04 5.15
N LEU A 37 15.78 -0.33 4.01
CA LEU A 37 15.06 -0.61 2.79
C LEU A 37 14.07 -1.77 2.96
N LYS A 38 14.47 -2.84 3.65
CA LYS A 38 13.60 -3.99 3.95
C LYS A 38 12.39 -3.60 4.79
N ARG A 39 12.58 -2.71 5.79
CA ARG A 39 11.47 -2.18 6.59
C ARG A 39 10.51 -1.33 5.76
N ASP A 40 11.05 -0.51 4.85
CA ASP A 40 10.23 0.31 3.96
C ASP A 40 9.38 -0.53 3.02
N ILE A 41 9.94 -1.62 2.46
CA ILE A 41 9.19 -2.58 1.64
C ILE A 41 8.07 -3.23 2.45
N ALA A 42 8.37 -3.77 3.64
CA ALA A 42 7.36 -4.41 4.48
C ALA A 42 6.22 -3.44 4.87
N ARG A 43 6.55 -2.17 5.12
CA ARG A 43 5.55 -1.12 5.39
C ARG A 43 4.67 -0.84 4.16
N LEU A 44 5.26 -0.81 2.97
CA LEU A 44 4.51 -0.60 1.72
C LEU A 44 3.59 -1.78 1.42
N GLU A 45 4.05 -3.01 1.63
CA GLU A 45 3.24 -4.22 1.47
C GLU A 45 2.04 -4.22 2.42
N ALA A 46 2.24 -3.91 3.71
CA ALA A 46 1.14 -3.79 4.67
C ALA A 46 0.11 -2.75 4.24
N LYS A 47 0.56 -1.60 3.73
CA LYS A 47 -0.30 -0.53 3.24
C LYS A 47 -1.08 -0.95 1.98
N GLN A 48 -0.48 -1.74 1.08
CA GLN A 48 -1.20 -2.27 -0.08
C GLN A 48 -2.35 -3.19 0.34
N VAL A 49 -2.12 -4.08 1.31
CA VAL A 49 -3.16 -4.97 1.83
C VAL A 49 -4.31 -4.16 2.42
N GLU A 50 -4.00 -3.16 3.26
CA GLU A 50 -5.00 -2.27 3.86
C GLU A 50 -5.84 -1.55 2.78
N ILE A 51 -5.19 -0.99 1.76
CA ILE A 51 -5.89 -0.28 0.67
C ILE A 51 -6.80 -1.23 -0.12
N VAL A 52 -6.35 -2.46 -0.41
CA VAL A 52 -7.17 -3.45 -1.11
C VAL A 52 -8.39 -3.84 -0.29
N GLU A 53 -8.23 -4.02 1.02
CA GLU A 53 -9.33 -4.32 1.93
C GLU A 53 -10.33 -3.15 2.02
N GLN A 54 -9.84 -1.92 2.15
CA GLN A 54 -10.66 -0.71 2.13
C GLN A 54 -11.44 -0.57 0.83
N ASN A 55 -10.79 -0.80 -0.32
CA ASN A 55 -11.45 -0.75 -1.62
C ASN A 55 -12.53 -1.82 -1.76
N ARG A 56 -12.29 -3.05 -1.28
CA ARG A 56 -13.31 -4.11 -1.25
C ARG A 56 -14.53 -3.70 -0.43
N LYS A 57 -14.31 -3.11 0.75
CA LYS A 57 -15.39 -2.59 1.58
C LYS A 57 -16.17 -1.49 0.87
N LEU A 58 -15.48 -0.52 0.28
CA LEU A 58 -16.11 0.57 -0.48
C LEU A 58 -16.95 0.05 -1.65
N ILE A 59 -16.46 -0.93 -2.42
CA ILE A 59 -17.22 -1.54 -3.51
C ILE A 59 -18.48 -2.22 -2.97
N SER A 60 -18.39 -2.92 -1.84
CA SER A 60 -19.54 -3.55 -1.19
C SER A 60 -20.57 -2.51 -0.74
N ASP A 61 -20.13 -1.44 -0.08
CA ASP A 61 -20.99 -0.36 0.40
C ASP A 61 -21.65 0.38 -0.77
N ILE A 62 -20.90 0.65 -1.84
CA ILE A 62 -21.42 1.22 -3.09
C ILE A 62 -22.45 0.26 -3.70
N SER A 63 -22.19 -1.04 -3.74
CA SER A 63 -23.12 -2.03 -4.32
C SER A 63 -24.42 -2.12 -3.53
N LEU A 64 -24.33 -1.96 -2.20
CA LEU A 64 -25.48 -1.84 -1.31
C LEU A 64 -26.28 -0.56 -1.57
N LEU A 65 -25.60 0.58 -1.75
CA LEU A 65 -26.25 1.87 -2.00
C LEU A 65 -26.79 2.01 -3.43
N SER A 66 -26.08 1.46 -4.42
CA SER A 66 -26.51 1.39 -5.82
C SER A 66 -27.67 0.43 -6.03
N SER A 67 -28.08 -0.29 -4.98
CA SER A 67 -29.31 -1.09 -4.98
C SER A 67 -30.58 -0.24 -5.12
N SER A 68 -30.51 1.03 -5.53
CA SER A 68 -31.64 1.73 -6.14
C SER A 68 -32.32 0.85 -7.19
N ASP A 69 -31.55 0.11 -8.02
CA ASP A 69 -32.09 -0.86 -8.97
C ASP A 69 -32.85 -2.01 -8.29
N ARG A 70 -32.41 -2.42 -7.09
CA ARG A 70 -33.09 -3.44 -6.28
C ARG A 70 -34.37 -2.89 -5.64
N ILE A 71 -34.35 -1.62 -5.21
CA ILE A 71 -35.54 -0.93 -4.71
C ILE A 71 -36.54 -0.75 -5.84
N GLU A 72 -36.11 -0.34 -7.04
CA GLU A 72 -36.96 -0.19 -8.22
C GLU A 72 -37.56 -1.54 -8.64
N LYS A 73 -36.78 -2.62 -8.63
CA LYS A 73 -37.32 -3.98 -8.84
C LYS A 73 -38.34 -4.41 -7.80
N ILE A 74 -38.08 -4.23 -6.51
CA ILE A 74 -39.07 -4.58 -5.47
C ILE A 74 -40.32 -3.72 -5.60
N ALA A 75 -40.15 -2.43 -5.94
CA ALA A 75 -41.25 -1.51 -6.17
C ALA A 75 -42.13 -1.98 -7.36
N GLU A 76 -41.54 -2.31 -8.50
CA GLU A 76 -42.28 -2.76 -9.69
C GLU A 76 -42.81 -4.20 -9.57
N GLU A 77 -42.00 -5.16 -9.12
CA GLU A 77 -42.30 -6.60 -9.16
C GLU A 77 -43.13 -7.07 -7.95
N GLU A 78 -42.85 -6.57 -6.73
CA GLU A 78 -43.53 -7.02 -5.50
C GLU A 78 -44.63 -6.07 -5.03
N LEU A 79 -44.41 -4.76 -5.17
CA LEU A 79 -45.35 -3.73 -4.71
C LEU A 79 -46.25 -3.21 -5.84
N GLY A 80 -46.02 -3.61 -7.09
CA GLY A 80 -46.80 -3.18 -8.26
C GLY A 80 -46.75 -1.67 -8.52
N MET A 81 -45.74 -0.99 -7.98
CA MET A 81 -45.55 0.44 -8.13
C MET A 81 -45.05 0.73 -9.53
N HIS A 82 -45.69 1.68 -10.20
CA HIS A 82 -45.29 2.17 -11.50
C HIS A 82 -45.20 3.69 -11.47
N LYS A 83 -44.42 4.29 -12.37
CA LYS A 83 -44.41 5.75 -12.51
C LYS A 83 -45.84 6.23 -12.80
N ALA A 84 -46.32 7.16 -11.96
CA ALA A 84 -47.65 7.73 -12.07
C ALA A 84 -47.82 8.40 -13.43
N LYS A 85 -48.87 8.01 -14.16
CA LYS A 85 -49.26 8.67 -15.41
C LYS A 85 -50.12 9.88 -15.07
N SER A 86 -50.28 10.80 -16.01
CA SER A 86 -51.09 12.01 -15.81
C SER A 86 -52.53 11.72 -15.37
N GLU A 87 -53.05 10.55 -15.73
CA GLU A 87 -54.35 10.01 -15.35
C GLU A 87 -54.43 9.54 -13.87
N ASP A 88 -53.30 9.20 -13.25
CA ASP A 88 -53.21 8.77 -11.84
C ASP A 88 -53.05 9.97 -10.88
N ILE A 89 -52.86 11.18 -11.40
CA ILE A 89 -52.56 12.38 -10.61
C ILE A 89 -53.85 13.13 -10.27
N VAL A 90 -54.37 12.90 -9.07
CA VAL A 90 -55.51 13.68 -8.53
C VAL A 90 -54.98 14.98 -7.93
N ARG A 91 -55.31 16.11 -8.58
CA ARG A 91 -54.96 17.44 -8.09
C ARG A 91 -56.13 18.00 -7.28
N VAL A 92 -55.94 18.10 -5.97
CA VAL A 92 -56.95 18.67 -5.05
C VAL A 92 -56.58 20.12 -4.79
N GLU A 93 -57.43 21.05 -5.21
CA GLU A 93 -57.35 22.45 -4.76
C GLU A 93 -58.05 22.58 -3.41
N ILE A 94 -57.28 22.98 -2.40
CA ILE A 94 -57.82 23.28 -1.07
C ILE A 94 -58.21 24.76 -1.07
N LYS A 95 -59.49 25.03 -0.75
CA LYS A 95 -60.05 26.36 -0.56
C LYS A 95 -59.78 26.89 0.85
#